data_AF-A0A7K2LST7-F1
#
_entry.id   AF-A0A7K2LST7-F1
#
_cell.length_a   1.000
_cell.length_b   1.000
_cell.length_c   1.000
_cell.angle_alpha   90.00
_cell.angle_beta   90.00
_cell.angle_gamma   90.00
#
_symmetry.space_group_name_H-M   'P 1'
#
loop_
_entity.id
_entity.type
_entity.pdbx_description
1 polymer ?
#
loop_
_entity_poly.entity_id
_entity_poly.type
_entity_poly.pdbx_seq_one_letter_code
_entity_poly.pdbx_strand_id
1 'polypeptide(L)' 'MSAPSPPMSAPPLATVLVIAKEPVPGRVKTRLTPPYTPREAAALAEAALADTLHTVR' A
#
# COMPACT_ATOMS: atom_id res chain seq x y z
N MET A 1 -39.20 -17.78 20.43
CA MET A 1 -37.86 -17.67 21.04
C MET A 1 -36.83 -17.61 19.93
N SER A 2 -36.29 -16.43 19.64
CA SER A 2 -35.21 -16.29 18.65
C SER A 2 -33.92 -16.85 19.24
N ALA A 3 -33.26 -17.74 18.50
CA ALA A 3 -31.93 -18.22 18.86
C ALA A 3 -30.93 -17.05 18.84
N PRO A 4 -29.94 -17.03 19.74
CA PRO A 4 -28.88 -16.02 19.71
C PRO A 4 -28.09 -16.16 18.41
N SER A 5 -27.83 -15.02 17.74
CA SER A 5 -26.93 -14.96 16.60
C SER A 5 -25.53 -15.46 17.00
N PRO A 6 -24.84 -16.24 16.14
CA PRO A 6 -23.49 -16.68 16.47
C PRO A 6 -22.58 -15.46 16.66
N PRO A 7 -21.61 -15.53 17.59
CA PRO A 7 -20.60 -14.48 17.69
C PRO A 7 -19.88 -14.39 16.34
N MET A 8 -19.76 -13.17 15.80
CA MET A 8 -18.92 -12.93 14.63
C MET A 8 -17.52 -13.44 14.95
N SER A 9 -17.09 -14.53 14.29
CA SER A 9 -15.74 -15.05 14.43
C SER A 9 -14.77 -13.93 14.10
N ALA A 10 -13.82 -13.66 15.00
CA ALA A 10 -12.72 -12.77 14.71
C ALA A 10 -12.06 -13.21 13.39
N PRO A 11 -11.72 -12.28 12.49
CA PRO A 11 -11.03 -12.63 11.26
C PRO A 11 -9.75 -13.39 11.62
N PRO A 12 -9.40 -14.46 10.89
CA PRO A 12 -8.14 -15.16 11.12
C PRO A 12 -6.98 -14.16 11.03
N LEU A 13 -5.92 -14.41 11.81
CA LEU A 13 -4.69 -13.62 11.73
C LEU A 13 -4.22 -13.61 10.26
N ALA A 14 -4.34 -12.44 9.62
CA ALA A 14 -4.04 -12.26 8.22
C ALA A 14 -2.57 -11.87 8.04
N THR A 15 -1.85 -12.55 7.16
CA THR A 15 -0.50 -12.14 6.75
C THR A 15 -0.58 -11.26 5.52
N VAL A 16 0.01 -10.07 5.56
CA VAL A 16 0.04 -9.12 4.45
C VAL A 16 1.43 -9.12 3.80
N LEU A 17 1.49 -9.33 2.48
CA LEU A 17 2.71 -9.20 1.68
C LEU A 17 2.64 -7.90 0.85
N VAL A 18 3.60 -7.00 1.04
CA VAL A 18 3.75 -5.78 0.24
C VAL A 18 4.89 -5.97 -0.76
N ILE A 19 4.57 -5.93 -2.05
CA ILE A 19 5.56 -5.98 -3.14
C ILE A 19 5.80 -4.55 -3.63
N ALA A 20 7.05 -4.10 -3.58
CA ALA A 20 7.44 -2.76 -3.99
C ALA A 20 8.69 -2.79 -4.90
N LYS A 21 8.85 -1.72 -5.68
CA LYS A 21 10.04 -1.45 -6.49
C LYS A 21 10.81 -0.29 -5.87
N GLU A 22 12.14 -0.35 -5.92
CA GLU A 22 13.02 0.73 -5.46
C GLU A 22 12.63 2.09 -6.11
N PRO A 23 12.46 3.17 -5.31
CA PRO A 23 12.08 4.51 -5.79
C PRO A 23 13.19 5.26 -6.57
N VAL A 24 13.64 4.70 -7.69
CA VAL A 24 14.68 5.33 -8.53
C VAL A 24 14.07 6.22 -9.62
N PRO A 25 14.47 7.51 -9.73
CA PRO A 25 14.01 8.40 -10.80
C PRO A 25 14.09 7.77 -12.19
N GLY A 26 13.01 7.86 -12.95
CA GLY A 26 12.92 7.29 -14.31
C GLY A 26 12.70 5.78 -14.37
N ARG A 27 12.69 5.06 -13.23
CA ARG A 27 12.45 3.60 -13.19
C ARG A 27 11.12 3.24 -12.53
N VAL A 28 10.57 4.10 -11.69
CA VAL A 28 9.32 3.92 -10.96
C VAL A 28 8.28 4.94 -11.41
N LYS A 29 7.00 4.55 -11.42
CA LYS A 29 5.84 5.41 -11.74
C LYS A 29 6.06 6.29 -12.99
N THR A 30 6.68 5.75 -14.05
CA THR A 30 7.07 6.49 -15.26
C THR A 30 5.88 7.08 -16.04
N ARG A 31 4.68 6.51 -15.88
CA ARG A 31 3.43 7.05 -16.44
C ARG A 31 3.00 8.38 -15.80
N LEU A 32 3.62 8.80 -14.69
CA LEU A 32 3.37 10.11 -14.06
C LEU A 32 4.14 11.25 -14.74
N THR A 33 5.07 10.95 -15.65
CA THR A 33 5.78 11.93 -16.47
C THR A 33 5.06 12.07 -17.82
N PRO A 34 4.82 13.29 -18.36
CA PRO A 34 5.41 14.58 -17.98
C PRO A 34 4.78 15.39 -16.82
N PRO A 35 3.56 15.13 -16.29
CA PRO A 35 3.01 15.96 -15.21
C PRO A 35 3.90 16.11 -13.98
N TYR A 36 4.71 15.07 -13.69
CA TYR A 36 5.74 15.07 -12.68
C TYR A 36 7.11 14.81 -13.33
N THR A 37 8.15 15.48 -12.83
CA THR A 37 9.54 15.16 -13.13
C THR A 37 9.85 13.72 -12.66
N PRO A 38 10.86 13.05 -13.25
CA PRO A 38 11.27 11.72 -12.79
C PRO A 38 11.61 11.65 -11.30
N ARG A 39 12.12 12.76 -10.72
CA ARG A 39 12.43 12.86 -9.29
C ARG A 39 11.18 13.00 -8.44
N GLU A 40 10.21 13.81 -8.84
CA GLU A 40 8.92 13.93 -8.14
C GLU A 40 8.14 12.61 -8.18
N ALA A 41 8.15 11.89 -9.32
CA ALA A 41 7.51 10.58 -9.43
C ALA A 41 8.16 9.54 -8.49
N ALA A 42 9.49 9.58 -8.33
CA ALA A 42 10.21 8.74 -7.39
C ALA A 42 9.89 9.11 -5.92
N ALA A 43 9.89 10.40 -5.58
CA ALA A 43 9.55 10.88 -4.24
C ALA A 43 8.10 10.51 -3.85
N LEU A 44 7.16 10.61 -4.79
CA LEU A 44 5.78 10.17 -4.56
C LEU A 44 5.71 8.65 -4.31
N ALA A 45 6.49 7.85 -5.03
CA ALA A 45 6.51 6.41 -4.84
C ALA A 45 7.12 6.02 -3.48
N GLU A 46 8.13 6.75 -3.01
CA GLU A 46 8.72 6.59 -1.68
C GLU A 46 7.70 6.90 -0.58
N ALA A 47 7.03 8.05 -0.66
CA ALA A 47 5.99 8.45 0.30
C ALA A 47 4.84 7.42 0.34
N ALA A 48 4.33 7.01 -0.83
CA ALA A 48 3.25 6.02 -0.90
C ALA A 48 3.65 4.66 -0.32
N LEU A 49 4.91 4.23 -0.50
CA LEU A 49 5.42 3.01 0.10
C LEU A 49 5.52 3.14 1.63
N ALA A 50 6.06 4.26 2.13
CA ALA A 50 6.15 4.53 3.56
C ALA A 50 4.76 4.53 4.23
N ASP A 51 3.78 5.19 3.63
CA ASP A 51 2.40 5.23 4.12
C ASP A 51 1.75 3.84 4.11
N THR A 52 2.00 3.06 3.06
CA THR A 52 1.50 1.67 2.97
C THR A 52 2.07 0.83 4.11
N LEU A 53 3.39 0.88 4.31
CA LEU A 53 4.07 0.11 5.36
C LEU A 53 3.67 0.58 6.76
N HIS A 54 3.39 1.87 6.95
CA HIS A 54 2.87 2.39 8.21
C HIS A 54 1.47 1.84 8.50
N THR A 55 0.61 1.78 7.47
CA THR A 55 -0.78 1.34 7.59
C THR A 55 -0.93 -0.15 7.90
N VAL A 56 -0.02 -0.99 7.39
CA VAL A 56 -0.11 -2.46 7.54
C VAL A 56 0.70 -3.03 8.72
N ARG A 57 1.24 -2.16 9.58
CA ARG A 57 1.84 -2.56 10.88
C ARG A 57 0.77 -3.03 11.85
#